data_AF-A0AAN8HUU5-F1
#
_entry.id   AF-A0AAN8HUU5-F1
#
_cell.length_a   1.000
_cell.length_b   1.000
_cell.length_c   1.000
_cell.angle_alpha   90.00
_cell.angle_beta   90.00
_cell.angle_gamma   90.00
#
_symmetry.space_group_name_H-M   'P 1'
#
loop_
_entity.id
_entity.type
_entity.pdbx_description
1 polymer ?
#
loop_
_entity_poly.entity_id
_entity_poly.type
_entity_poly.pdbx_seq_one_letter_code
_entity_poly.pdbx_strand_id
1 'polypeptide(L)'
;MLCRLYLAALHYNENAERAQATTSTGNPLYKLQFPKARKGECRAKPVKTDPTFRYVANLMDLIFNQVFVEPAPFTQELLKIPIPEDLCSHYERPDREEVIAGYATRFNLAAV
;
A
#
# COMPACT_ATOMS: atom_id res chain seq x y z
N MET A 1 -2.77 24.12 -1.02
CA MET A 1 -3.50 23.23 -0.08
C MET A 1 -4.76 22.63 -0.68
N LEU A 2 -5.56 23.39 -1.44
CA LEU A 2 -6.84 22.92 -2.00
C LEU A 2 -6.76 21.64 -2.85
N CYS A 3 -5.80 21.55 -3.79
CA CYS A 3 -5.68 20.34 -4.64
C CYS A 3 -5.40 19.06 -3.82
N ARG A 4 -4.64 19.18 -2.71
CA ARG A 4 -4.38 18.04 -1.81
C ARG A 4 -5.64 17.59 -1.08
N LEU A 5 -6.52 18.53 -0.70
CA LEU A 5 -7.81 18.21 -0.09
C LEU A 5 -8.74 17.48 -1.08
N TYR A 6 -8.79 17.94 -2.35
CA TYR A 6 -9.58 17.25 -3.37
C TYR A 6 -9.05 15.85 -3.67
N LEU A 7 -7.73 15.67 -3.76
CA LEU A 7 -7.14 14.34 -3.92
C LEU A 7 -7.46 13.42 -2.74
N ALA A 8 -7.42 13.93 -1.51
CA ALA A 8 -7.81 13.16 -0.33
C ALA A 8 -9.29 12.77 -0.36
N ALA A 9 -10.18 13.68 -0.79
CA ALA A 9 -11.60 13.39 -0.94
C ALA A 9 -11.87 12.33 -2.03
N LEU A 10 -11.22 12.43 -3.19
CA LEU A 10 -11.33 11.42 -4.26
C LEU A 10 -10.84 10.06 -3.79
N HIS A 11 -9.69 10.00 -3.11
CA HIS A 11 -9.15 8.77 -2.55
C HIS A 11 -10.12 8.15 -1.53
N TYR A 12 -10.70 8.96 -0.64
CA TYR A 12 -11.67 8.52 0.33
C TYR A 12 -12.94 7.99 -0.34
N ASN A 13 -13.51 8.74 -1.28
CA ASN A 13 -14.75 8.36 -1.97
C ASN A 13 -14.61 7.02 -2.70
N GLU A 14 -13.46 6.77 -3.34
CA GLU A 14 -13.20 5.49 -4.00
C GLU A 14 -13.03 4.33 -3.00
N ASN A 15 -12.47 4.59 -1.81
CA ASN A 15 -11.98 3.52 -0.91
C ASN A 15 -12.75 3.37 0.40
N ALA A 16 -13.73 4.22 0.70
CA ALA A 16 -14.48 4.20 1.95
C ALA A 16 -15.33 2.93 2.09
N GLU A 17 -16.05 2.57 1.02
CA GLU A 17 -17.02 1.49 0.99
C GLU A 17 -16.46 0.15 0.49
N ARG A 18 -15.13 -0.02 0.51
CA ARG A 18 -14.50 -1.29 0.13
C ARG A 18 -15.11 -2.47 0.88
N ALA A 19 -15.49 -3.48 0.11
CA ALA A 19 -16.06 -4.72 0.58
C ALA A 19 -15.05 -5.52 1.43
N GLN A 20 -15.55 -6.51 2.16
CA GLN A 20 -14.69 -7.48 2.84
C GLN A 20 -14.04 -8.40 1.80
N ALA A 21 -12.75 -8.62 1.94
CA ALA A 21 -11.99 -9.55 1.12
C ALA A 21 -12.45 -11.00 1.40
N THR A 22 -12.44 -11.81 0.36
CA THR A 22 -12.82 -13.21 0.41
C THR A 22 -11.67 -14.10 -0.04
N THR A 23 -11.62 -15.31 0.50
CA THR A 23 -10.73 -16.38 0.03
C THR A 23 -11.13 -16.84 -1.38
N SER A 24 -10.29 -17.64 -2.04
CA SER A 24 -10.62 -18.27 -3.34
C SER A 24 -11.89 -19.14 -3.29
N THR A 25 -12.26 -19.63 -2.11
CA THR A 25 -13.50 -20.40 -1.88
C THR A 25 -14.71 -19.52 -1.50
N GLY A 26 -14.56 -18.20 -1.51
CA GLY A 26 -15.63 -17.23 -1.22
C GLY A 26 -15.82 -16.91 0.26
N ASN A 27 -15.05 -17.52 1.17
CA ASN A 27 -15.21 -17.27 2.61
C ASN A 27 -14.61 -15.92 3.03
N PRO A 28 -15.28 -15.14 3.89
CA PRO A 28 -14.82 -13.82 4.34
C PRO A 28 -13.51 -13.90 5.14
N LEU A 29 -12.56 -13.02 4.82
CA LEU A 29 -11.27 -12.94 5.49
C LEU A 29 -11.32 -12.07 6.74
N TYR A 30 -10.72 -12.59 7.82
CA TYR A 30 -10.55 -11.87 9.08
C TYR A 30 -9.08 -11.89 9.49
N LYS A 31 -8.64 -10.80 10.12
CA LYS A 31 -7.36 -10.75 10.81
C LYS A 31 -7.58 -10.67 12.31
N LEU A 32 -6.71 -11.34 13.06
CA LEU A 32 -6.68 -11.24 14.51
C LEU A 32 -5.99 -9.93 14.92
N GLN A 33 -6.64 -9.17 15.77
CA GLN A 33 -6.11 -7.94 16.35
C GLN A 33 -5.99 -8.14 17.87
N PHE A 34 -4.83 -7.77 18.42
CA PHE A 34 -4.54 -7.82 19.86
C PHE A 34 -4.32 -6.40 20.37
N PRO A 35 -5.38 -5.66 20.75
CA PRO A 35 -5.25 -4.31 21.26
C PRO A 35 -4.52 -4.30 22.61
N LYS A 36 -3.45 -3.51 22.75
CA LYS A 36 -2.69 -3.37 24.00
C LYS A 36 -3.59 -3.05 25.22
N ALA A 37 -4.62 -2.23 25.01
CA ALA A 37 -5.57 -1.83 26.06
C ALA A 37 -6.35 -3.01 26.68
N ARG A 38 -6.43 -4.15 25.98
CA ARG A 38 -7.18 -5.34 26.42
C ARG A 38 -6.30 -6.47 26.94
N LYS A 39 -5.03 -6.19 27.25
CA LYS A 39 -4.13 -7.08 28.02
C LYS A 39 -4.14 -8.55 27.54
N GLY A 40 -4.09 -8.78 26.23
CA GLY A 40 -4.00 -10.12 25.64
C GLY A 40 -5.29 -10.65 25.00
N GLU A 41 -6.43 -9.98 25.17
CA GLU A 41 -7.65 -10.38 24.44
C GLU A 41 -7.51 -10.15 22.93
N CYS A 42 -7.98 -11.13 22.15
CA CYS A 42 -7.97 -11.10 20.70
C CYS A 42 -9.35 -10.77 20.12
N ARG A 43 -9.38 -10.02 19.02
CA ARG A 43 -10.60 -9.76 18.25
C ARG A 43 -10.38 -10.00 16.76
N ALA A 44 -11.34 -10.65 16.12
CA ALA A 44 -11.40 -10.72 14.67
C ALA A 44 -11.82 -9.37 14.07
N LYS A 45 -11.06 -8.86 13.10
CA LYS A 45 -11.39 -7.68 12.31
C LYS A 45 -11.51 -8.07 10.83
N PRO A 46 -12.59 -7.66 10.13
CA PRO A 46 -12.73 -7.87 8.69
C PRO A 46 -11.52 -7.31 7.93
N VAL A 47 -10.97 -8.10 7.02
CA VAL A 47 -9.98 -7.63 6.04
C VAL A 47 -10.76 -7.06 4.86
N LYS A 48 -10.56 -5.79 4.53
CA LYS A 48 -11.16 -5.19 3.33
C LYS A 48 -10.36 -5.56 2.09
N THR A 49 -11.00 -5.56 0.93
CA THR A 49 -10.33 -5.68 -0.37
C THR A 49 -9.25 -4.60 -0.53
N ASP A 50 -8.26 -4.84 -1.38
CA ASP A 50 -7.21 -3.86 -1.61
C ASP A 50 -7.77 -2.53 -2.13
N PRO A 51 -7.17 -1.40 -1.75
CA PRO A 51 -7.58 -0.10 -2.25
C PRO A 51 -7.30 0.01 -3.75
N THR A 52 -8.14 0.78 -4.43
CA THR A 52 -7.96 1.12 -5.83
C THR A 52 -7.58 2.60 -5.96
N PHE A 53 -6.91 2.92 -7.07
CA PHE A 53 -6.42 4.26 -7.38
C PHE A 53 -6.89 4.71 -8.77
N ARG A 54 -8.09 4.29 -9.17
CA ARG A 54 -8.65 4.59 -10.50
C ARG A 54 -8.86 6.08 -10.69
N TYR A 55 -9.20 6.82 -9.64
CA TYR A 55 -9.27 8.28 -9.69
C TYR A 55 -7.97 8.92 -10.19
N VAL A 56 -6.80 8.34 -9.87
CA VAL A 56 -5.49 8.82 -10.36
C VAL A 56 -5.37 8.61 -11.86
N ALA A 57 -5.69 7.41 -12.34
CA ALA A 57 -5.65 7.10 -13.77
C ALA A 57 -6.58 8.01 -14.57
N ASN A 58 -7.80 8.23 -14.09
CA ASN A 58 -8.77 9.13 -14.71
C ASN A 58 -8.29 10.59 -14.72
N LEU A 59 -7.67 11.05 -13.63
CA LEU A 59 -7.08 12.39 -13.55
C LEU A 59 -5.93 12.56 -14.54
N MET A 60 -5.05 11.57 -14.65
CA MET A 60 -3.95 11.58 -15.61
C MET A 60 -4.48 11.62 -17.04
N ASP A 61 -5.45 10.77 -17.37
CA ASP A 61 -6.09 10.76 -18.69
C ASP A 61 -6.70 12.13 -19.03
N LEU A 62 -7.48 12.71 -18.11
CA LEU A 62 -8.08 14.03 -18.28
C LEU A 62 -7.02 15.11 -18.53
N ILE A 63 -5.97 15.14 -17.70
CA ILE A 63 -4.91 16.15 -17.78
C ILE A 63 -4.17 16.04 -19.12
N PHE A 64 -3.74 14.84 -19.50
CA PHE A 64 -2.88 14.65 -20.66
C PHE A 64 -3.63 14.65 -22.00
N ASN A 65 -4.90 14.25 -22.02
CA ASN A 65 -5.67 14.12 -23.26
C ASN A 65 -6.67 15.26 -23.49
N GLN A 66 -7.07 15.99 -22.44
CA GLN A 66 -8.11 17.01 -22.56
C GLN A 66 -7.66 18.41 -22.12
N VAL A 67 -6.70 18.52 -21.19
CA VAL A 67 -6.26 19.83 -20.66
C VAL A 67 -5.02 20.35 -21.39
N PHE A 68 -4.05 19.49 -21.67
CA PHE A 68 -2.85 19.90 -22.40
C PHE A 68 -3.04 19.78 -23.91
N VAL A 69 -2.90 20.91 -24.61
CA VAL A 69 -2.92 20.98 -26.09
C VAL A 69 -1.71 20.26 -26.69
N GLU A 70 -0.56 20.28 -26.00
CA GLU A 70 0.64 19.54 -26.39
C GLU A 70 1.35 19.01 -25.13
N PRO A 71 1.20 17.72 -24.76
CA PRO A 71 1.75 17.19 -23.52
C PRO A 71 3.26 16.87 -23.58
N ALA A 72 3.83 16.81 -24.79
CA ALA A 72 5.21 16.36 -24.99
C ALA A 72 6.26 17.17 -24.21
N PRO A 73 6.24 18.51 -24.18
CA PRO A 73 7.23 19.29 -23.41
C PRO A 73 7.20 18.97 -21.91
N PHE A 74 6.01 18.76 -21.33
CA PHE A 74 5.88 18.42 -19.91
C PHE A 74 6.44 17.03 -19.60
N THR A 75 6.13 16.04 -20.45
CA THR A 75 6.68 14.69 -20.29
C THR A 75 8.21 14.65 -20.44
N GLN A 76 8.77 15.44 -21.35
CA GLN A 76 10.21 15.53 -21.54
C GLN A 76 10.92 16.14 -20.33
N GLU A 77 10.35 17.18 -19.71
CA GLU A 77 10.89 17.75 -18.46
C GLU A 77 10.77 16.78 -17.27
N LEU A 78 9.66 16.05 -17.15
CA LEU A 78 9.48 15.03 -16.11
C LEU A 78 10.54 13.93 -16.20
N LEU A 79 10.84 13.46 -17.42
CA LEU A 79 11.83 12.41 -17.65
C LEU A 79 13.26 12.85 -17.33
N LYS A 80 13.54 14.17 -17.25
CA LYS A 80 14.84 14.70 -16.83
C LYS A 80 15.03 14.65 -15.32
N ILE A 81 13.96 14.46 -14.53
CA ILE A 81 14.08 14.39 -13.07
C ILE A 81 14.77 13.07 -12.71
N PRO A 82 15.97 13.10 -12.10
CA PRO A 82 16.67 11.88 -11.73
C PRO A 82 15.88 11.15 -10.63
N ILE A 83 15.60 9.87 -10.85
CA ILE A 83 15.01 9.02 -9.82
C ILE A 83 16.17 8.61 -8.90
N PRO A 84 16.16 9.03 -7.62
CA PRO A 84 17.19 8.60 -6.68
C PRO A 84 17.10 7.08 -6.50
N GLU A 85 18.24 6.43 -6.27
CA GLU A 85 18.24 5.02 -5.92
C GLU A 85 17.45 4.78 -4.62
N ASP A 86 16.83 3.62 -4.52
CA ASP A 86 16.21 3.17 -3.28
C ASP A 86 17.27 3.16 -2.18
N LEU A 87 16.97 3.69 -0.99
CA LEU A 87 17.91 3.69 0.13
C LEU A 87 18.50 2.29 0.43
N CYS A 88 17.71 1.25 0.16
CA CYS A 88 18.12 -0.15 0.34
C CYS A 88 19.09 -0.68 -0.71
N SER A 89 19.33 0.02 -1.82
CA SER A 89 20.36 -0.35 -2.81
C SER A 89 21.77 -0.23 -2.21
N HIS A 90 21.95 0.65 -1.23
CA HIS A 90 23.23 0.93 -0.57
C HIS A 90 23.59 -0.05 0.56
N TYR A 91 22.68 -0.95 0.94
CA TYR A 91 22.93 -1.93 2.00
C TYR A 91 23.13 -3.33 1.42
N GLU A 92 24.02 -4.09 2.05
CA GLU A 92 24.21 -5.50 1.75
C GLU A 92 22.92 -6.28 2.10
N ARG A 93 22.46 -7.12 1.17
CA ARG A 93 21.27 -7.94 1.37
C ARG A 93 21.70 -9.27 2.00
N PRO A 94 21.33 -9.54 3.27
CA PRO A 94 21.65 -10.82 3.90
C PRO A 94 20.95 -11.97 3.19
N ASP A 95 21.49 -13.18 3.35
CA ASP A 95 20.91 -14.37 2.75
C ASP A 95 19.51 -14.64 3.30
N ARG A 96 18.60 -15.04 2.41
CA ARG A 96 17.19 -15.24 2.77
C ARG A 96 17.03 -16.34 3.83
N GLU A 97 17.78 -17.43 3.71
CA GLU A 97 17.68 -18.57 4.60
C GLU A 97 18.21 -18.21 5.99
N GLU A 98 19.30 -17.44 6.04
CA GLU A 98 19.86 -16.91 7.28
C GLU A 98 18.87 -15.98 8.01
N VAL A 99 18.23 -15.06 7.28
CA VAL A 99 17.22 -14.15 7.85
C VAL A 99 16.02 -14.92 8.41
N ILE A 100 15.55 -15.95 7.70
CA ILE A 100 14.43 -16.79 8.15
C ILE A 100 14.82 -17.59 9.40
N ALA A 101 16.01 -18.19 9.43
CA ALA A 101 16.51 -18.93 10.59
C ALA A 101 16.66 -18.02 11.82
N GLY A 102 17.22 -16.82 11.65
CA GLY A 102 17.32 -15.80 12.70
C GLY A 102 15.96 -15.32 13.22
N TYR A 103 14.95 -15.21 12.34
CA TYR A 103 13.58 -14.90 12.76
C TYR A 103 12.97 -16.05 13.57
N ALA A 104 13.00 -17.29 13.06
CA ALA A 104 12.41 -18.44 13.72
C ALA A 104 13.02 -18.71 15.12
N THR A 105 14.33 -18.53 15.26
CA THR A 105 15.04 -18.70 16.55
C THR A 105 14.67 -17.62 17.57
N ARG A 106 14.50 -16.36 17.14
CA ARG A 106 14.07 -15.26 18.03
C ARG A 106 12.68 -15.46 18.63
N PHE A 107 11.77 -16.12 17.91
CA PHE A 107 10.39 -16.34 18.37
C PHE A 107 10.16 -17.70 19.04
N ASN A 108 11.12 -18.63 18.99
CA ASN A 108 11.02 -19.96 19.58
C ASN A 108 11.69 -20.12 20.97
N LEU A 109 12.04 -19.03 21.67
CA LEU A 109 12.64 -19.08 23.01
C LEU A 109 11.67 -19.45 24.17
N ALA A 110 10.53 -20.07 23.87
CA ALA A 110 9.57 -20.52 24.87
C ALA A 110 9.02 -21.93 24.54
N ALA A 111 9.92 -22.91 24.50
CA ALA A 111 9.57 -24.33 24.61
C ALA A 111 10.74 -25.12 25.20
N VAL A 112 11.05 -24.86 26.48
CA VAL A 112 11.76 -25.79 27.36
C VAL A 112 11.01 -25.82 28.69
#